data_AF-A0A8C8DSY5-F1
#
_entry.id   AF-A0A8C8DSY5-F1
#
_cell.length_a   1.000
_cell.length_b   1.000
_cell.length_c   1.000
_cell.angle_alpha   90.00
_cell.angle_beta   90.00
_cell.angle_gamma   90.00
#
_symmetry.space_group_name_H-M   'P 1'
#
loop_
_entity.id
_entity.type
_entity.pdbx_description
1 polymer ?
#
loop_
_entity_poly.entity_id
_entity_poly.type
_entity_poly.pdbx_seq_one_letter_code
_entity_poly.pdbx_strand_id
1 'polypeptide(L)'
;MSITSDEVNFLVYRYLQESGFSHSAFTFGIESHISQSNINGTLVPPAALISILQKGLQYVEAEISINEDGTVFDGRPIESLSLIDAVMPDVVQTRQQAFRDKLAQQQAACTTAASTSGNQPNAPKNGEATVNGEENGTHAMNNHREPMETDVDIEIPASKATVLRGHESEVFICAWNPVSDLLASGSGDSTARIWNLNENTNSNSTQLVLRHCIREGGQDVPSNKDVTSLDWNSDGTLLATGSYDGFARIWTKDGNLASTLGQHKGPIFALKWNKKGNSILSAGVDKTTIIWDAHTGEAKQQFPFHSAPALDVDWQNNTTFASCSTDMCIHVCRLGSDRPLKTFQGHTVLPPIPTTQHA
;
A
#
# COMPACT_ATOMS: atom_id res chain seq x y z
N MET A 1 -34.38 -4.39 -5.22
CA MET A 1 -33.23 -5.13 -4.69
C MET A 1 -32.35 -4.10 -4.01
N SER A 2 -32.21 -4.15 -2.68
CA SER A 2 -31.42 -3.16 -1.94
C SER A 2 -30.01 -3.70 -1.74
N ILE A 3 -29.01 -2.97 -2.21
CA ILE A 3 -27.60 -3.25 -1.90
C ILE A 3 -27.32 -2.69 -0.51
N THR A 4 -26.77 -3.50 0.38
CA THR A 4 -26.40 -3.07 1.74
C THR A 4 -24.96 -2.61 1.81
N SER A 5 -24.64 -1.72 2.76
CA SER A 5 -23.26 -1.32 3.04
C SER A 5 -22.40 -2.50 3.47
N ASP A 6 -22.98 -3.47 4.20
CA ASP A 6 -22.30 -4.68 4.65
C ASP A 6 -21.82 -5.54 3.47
N GLU A 7 -22.67 -5.75 2.45
CA GLU A 7 -22.30 -6.46 1.22
C GLU A 7 -21.18 -5.76 0.44
N VAL A 8 -21.27 -4.43 0.31
CA VAL A 8 -20.25 -3.63 -0.39
C VAL A 8 -18.92 -3.67 0.36
N ASN A 9 -18.95 -3.45 1.67
CA ASN A 9 -17.76 -3.50 2.52
C ASN A 9 -17.10 -4.86 2.43
N PHE A 10 -17.86 -5.96 2.50
CA PHE A 10 -17.30 -7.30 2.40
C PHE A 10 -16.58 -7.53 1.06
N LEU A 11 -17.18 -7.07 -0.05
CA LEU A 11 -16.57 -7.17 -1.37
C LEU A 11 -15.28 -6.33 -1.49
N VAL A 12 -15.25 -5.13 -0.91
CA VAL A 12 -14.05 -4.28 -0.86
C VAL A 12 -12.94 -4.93 -0.01
N TYR A 13 -13.28 -5.42 1.17
CA TYR A 13 -12.36 -6.14 2.05
C TYR A 13 -11.72 -7.34 1.34
N ARG A 14 -12.54 -8.17 0.69
CA ARG A 14 -12.07 -9.32 -0.10
C ARG A 14 -11.16 -8.91 -1.25
N TYR A 15 -11.50 -7.84 -1.97
CA TYR A 15 -10.64 -7.31 -3.03
C TYR A 15 -9.27 -6.86 -2.50
N LEU A 16 -9.23 -6.17 -1.35
CA LEU A 16 -7.97 -5.74 -0.73
C LEU A 16 -7.10 -6.95 -0.32
N GLN A 17 -7.71 -7.98 0.26
CA GLN A 17 -7.00 -9.23 0.57
C GLN A 17 -6.45 -9.91 -0.69
N GLU A 18 -7.28 -10.10 -1.70
CA GLU A 18 -6.93 -10.79 -2.94
C GLU A 18 -5.87 -10.04 -3.76
N SER A 19 -5.84 -8.71 -3.65
CA SER A 19 -4.85 -7.84 -4.28
C SER A 19 -3.54 -7.73 -3.51
N GLY A 20 -3.46 -8.31 -2.31
CA GLY A 20 -2.27 -8.29 -1.46
C GLY A 20 -2.07 -7.01 -0.66
N PHE A 21 -3.10 -6.17 -0.51
CA PHE A 21 -3.08 -4.99 0.36
C PHE A 21 -3.38 -5.37 1.81
N SER A 22 -2.53 -6.21 2.41
CA SER A 22 -2.81 -6.87 3.70
C SER A 22 -3.08 -5.88 4.84
N HIS A 23 -2.30 -4.80 4.95
CA HIS A 23 -2.50 -3.80 5.99
C HIS A 23 -3.80 -3.00 5.78
N SER A 24 -4.08 -2.58 4.55
CA SER A 24 -5.33 -1.88 4.22
C SER A 24 -6.54 -2.78 4.42
N ALA A 25 -6.46 -4.06 4.06
CA ALA A 25 -7.52 -5.04 4.29
C ALA A 25 -7.76 -5.22 5.80
N PHE A 26 -6.70 -5.28 6.60
CA PHE A 26 -6.82 -5.36 8.06
C PHE A 26 -7.53 -4.13 8.62
N THR A 27 -7.00 -2.92 8.36
CA THR A 27 -7.57 -1.66 8.85
C THR A 27 -9.01 -1.49 8.39
N PHE A 28 -9.27 -1.68 7.08
CA PHE A 28 -10.61 -1.59 6.53
C PHE A 28 -11.55 -2.63 7.13
N GLY A 29 -11.11 -3.87 7.34
CA GLY A 29 -11.91 -4.93 7.95
C GLY A 29 -12.34 -4.62 9.39
N ILE A 30 -11.51 -3.88 10.13
CA ILE A 30 -11.85 -3.39 11.47
C ILE A 30 -12.83 -2.22 11.38
N GLU A 31 -12.51 -1.19 10.60
CA GLU A 31 -13.34 0.02 10.46
C GLU A 31 -14.74 -0.28 9.89
N SER A 32 -14.83 -1.24 8.97
CA SER A 32 -16.10 -1.65 8.36
C SER A 32 -16.80 -2.79 9.10
N HIS A 33 -16.26 -3.24 10.23
CA HIS A 33 -16.82 -4.31 11.07
C HIS A 33 -17.13 -5.62 10.34
N ILE A 34 -16.28 -6.02 9.38
CA ILE A 34 -16.48 -7.26 8.59
C ILE A 34 -16.65 -8.51 9.45
N SER A 35 -15.97 -8.58 10.60
CA SER A 35 -16.09 -9.71 11.52
C SER A 35 -17.48 -9.87 12.14
N GLN A 36 -18.32 -8.83 12.10
CA GLN A 36 -19.71 -8.84 12.57
C GLN A 36 -20.70 -9.04 11.42
N SER A 37 -20.23 -9.08 10.17
CA SER A 37 -21.05 -9.35 9.00
C SER A 37 -21.60 -10.77 9.05
N ASN A 38 -22.86 -10.95 8.61
CA ASN A 38 -23.48 -12.27 8.45
C ASN A 38 -23.10 -12.94 7.12
N ILE A 39 -22.17 -12.35 6.35
CA ILE A 39 -21.78 -12.83 5.04
C ILE A 39 -20.84 -14.03 5.18
N ASN A 40 -21.25 -15.18 4.61
CA ASN A 40 -20.40 -16.35 4.52
C ASN A 40 -19.38 -16.18 3.38
N GLY A 41 -18.14 -15.81 3.74
CA GLY A 41 -17.06 -15.59 2.78
C GLY A 41 -16.72 -16.78 1.88
N THR A 42 -17.05 -18.02 2.27
CA THR A 42 -16.80 -19.21 1.43
C THR A 42 -17.70 -19.26 0.18
N LEU A 43 -18.82 -18.54 0.19
CA LEU A 43 -19.75 -18.44 -0.94
C LEU A 43 -19.39 -17.30 -1.89
N VAL A 44 -18.47 -16.41 -1.50
CA VAL A 44 -18.04 -15.28 -2.32
C VAL A 44 -16.87 -15.74 -3.18
N PRO A 45 -17.04 -15.85 -4.51
CA PRO A 45 -15.96 -16.32 -5.38
C PRO A 45 -14.82 -15.28 -5.45
N PRO A 46 -13.59 -15.71 -5.74
CA PRO A 46 -12.48 -14.79 -5.99
C PRO A 46 -12.82 -13.77 -7.07
N ALA A 47 -12.32 -12.55 -6.92
CA ALA A 47 -12.55 -11.43 -7.83
C ALA A 47 -14.03 -11.04 -8.01
N ALA A 48 -14.91 -11.37 -7.06
CA ALA A 48 -16.34 -11.04 -7.12
C ALA A 48 -16.60 -9.55 -7.35
N LEU A 49 -15.88 -8.66 -6.65
CA LEU A 49 -16.02 -7.21 -6.83
C LEU A 49 -15.70 -6.80 -8.27
N ILE A 50 -14.57 -7.29 -8.81
CA ILE A 50 -14.15 -7.00 -10.19
C ILE A 50 -15.20 -7.50 -11.19
N SER A 51 -15.73 -8.72 -10.98
CA SER A 51 -16.75 -9.29 -11.85
C SER A 51 -18.05 -8.47 -11.85
N ILE A 52 -18.47 -7.98 -10.69
CA ILE A 52 -19.65 -7.12 -10.56
C ILE A 52 -19.42 -5.78 -11.27
N LEU A 53 -18.26 -5.14 -11.07
CA LEU A 53 -17.91 -3.90 -11.75
C LEU A 53 -17.86 -4.06 -13.28
N GLN A 54 -17.32 -5.17 -13.78
CA GLN A 54 -17.32 -5.48 -15.21
C GLN A 54 -18.74 -5.65 -15.76
N LYS A 55 -19.63 -6.33 -15.04
CA LYS A 55 -21.05 -6.45 -15.43
C LYS A 55 -21.76 -5.10 -15.42
N GLY A 56 -21.49 -4.26 -14.42
CA GLY A 56 -22.00 -2.90 -14.35
C GLY A 56 -21.56 -2.07 -15.56
N LEU A 57 -20.27 -2.17 -15.94
CA LEU A 57 -19.73 -1.50 -17.11
C LEU A 57 -20.40 -1.96 -18.41
N GLN A 58 -20.57 -3.27 -18.59
CA GLN A 58 -21.29 -3.84 -19.74
C GLN A 58 -22.75 -3.40 -19.79
N TYR A 59 -23.39 -3.25 -18.63
CA TYR A 59 -24.76 -2.74 -18.54
C TYR A 59 -24.84 -1.27 -18.98
N VAL A 60 -23.91 -0.41 -18.52
CA VAL A 60 -23.84 0.99 -18.95
C VAL A 60 -23.55 1.09 -20.45
N GLU A 61 -22.66 0.26 -20.99
CA GLU A 61 -22.42 0.16 -22.44
C GLU A 61 -23.67 -0.28 -23.20
N ALA A 62 -24.45 -1.21 -22.64
CA ALA A 62 -25.72 -1.63 -23.22
C ALA A 62 -26.75 -0.50 -23.22
N GLU A 63 -26.89 0.25 -22.12
CA GLU A 63 -27.77 1.43 -22.06
C GLU A 63 -27.38 2.49 -23.09
N ILE A 64 -26.07 2.75 -23.27
CA ILE A 64 -25.57 3.66 -24.32
C ILE A 64 -26.01 3.19 -25.72
N SER A 65 -26.09 1.88 -25.94
CA SER A 65 -26.43 1.29 -27.23
C SER A 65 -27.92 1.20 -27.54
N ILE A 66 -28.80 1.59 -26.61
CA ILE A 66 -30.25 1.52 -26.76
C ILE A 66 -30.82 2.95 -26.88
N ASN A 67 -31.67 3.16 -27.87
CA ASN A 67 -32.41 4.41 -28.07
C ASN A 67 -33.59 4.53 -27.10
N GLU A 68 -34.15 5.74 -26.96
CA GLU A 68 -35.37 5.98 -26.15
C GLU A 68 -36.58 5.14 -26.59
N ASP A 69 -36.61 4.71 -27.85
CA ASP A 69 -37.65 3.84 -28.42
C ASP A 69 -37.38 2.33 -28.24
N GLY A 70 -36.28 1.96 -27.57
CA GLY A 70 -35.87 0.58 -27.32
C GLY A 70 -35.15 -0.10 -28.48
N THR A 71 -34.88 0.60 -29.59
CA THR A 71 -34.09 0.06 -30.70
C THR A 71 -32.59 0.10 -30.42
N VAL A 72 -31.85 -0.86 -30.96
CA VAL A 72 -30.39 -0.96 -30.79
C VAL A 72 -29.69 -0.11 -31.85
N PHE A 73 -28.66 0.63 -31.43
CA PHE A 73 -27.82 1.42 -32.32
C PHE A 73 -26.83 0.52 -33.10
N ASP A 74 -27.07 0.31 -34.39
CA ASP A 74 -26.29 -0.61 -35.25
C ASP A 74 -24.90 -0.07 -35.70
N GLY A 75 -24.55 1.17 -35.37
CA GLY A 75 -23.35 1.86 -35.89
C GLY A 75 -22.07 1.73 -35.05
N ARG A 76 -21.66 0.51 -34.66
CA ARG A 76 -20.48 0.30 -33.77
C ARG A 76 -19.16 0.84 -34.36
N PRO A 77 -18.37 1.53 -33.51
CA PRO A 77 -17.24 0.86 -32.89
C PRO A 77 -17.31 0.96 -31.36
N ILE A 78 -17.17 -0.19 -30.69
CA ILE A 78 -17.13 -0.28 -29.21
C ILE A 78 -15.76 0.20 -28.77
N GLU A 79 -15.57 1.51 -28.62
CA GLU A 79 -14.57 1.99 -27.68
C GLU A 79 -15.04 1.54 -26.29
N SER A 80 -14.32 0.58 -25.70
CA SER A 80 -14.64 0.06 -24.36
C SER A 80 -14.67 1.22 -23.36
N LEU A 81 -15.77 1.33 -22.62
CA LEU A 81 -15.92 2.33 -21.59
C LEU A 81 -14.95 2.01 -20.45
N SER A 82 -14.20 3.00 -19.95
CA SER A 82 -13.38 2.79 -18.77
C SER A 82 -14.23 2.87 -17.51
N LEU A 83 -13.79 2.23 -16.42
CA LEU A 83 -14.50 2.30 -15.13
C LEU A 83 -14.60 3.74 -14.60
N ILE A 84 -13.61 4.58 -14.88
CA ILE A 84 -13.59 5.99 -14.46
C ILE A 84 -14.63 6.78 -15.25
N ASP A 85 -14.73 6.55 -16.57
CA ASP A 85 -15.73 7.24 -17.38
C ASP A 85 -17.15 6.82 -16.98
N ALA A 86 -17.34 5.55 -16.63
CA ALA A 86 -18.64 4.99 -16.28
C ALA A 86 -19.27 5.60 -15.00
N VAL A 87 -18.46 6.21 -14.12
CA VAL A 87 -18.95 6.87 -12.91
C VAL A 87 -19.18 8.38 -13.10
N MET A 88 -18.89 8.92 -14.27
CA MET A 88 -19.14 10.34 -14.56
C MET A 88 -20.64 10.61 -14.69
N PRO A 89 -21.15 11.75 -14.19
CA PRO A 89 -22.54 12.14 -14.37
C PRO A 89 -22.91 12.19 -15.86
N ASP A 90 -24.14 11.77 -16.18
CA ASP A 90 -24.72 11.82 -17.53
C ASP A 90 -23.85 11.15 -18.62
N VAL A 91 -22.99 10.19 -18.25
CA VAL A 91 -22.10 9.50 -19.19
C VAL A 91 -22.88 8.85 -20.34
N VAL A 92 -24.05 8.29 -20.04
CA VAL A 92 -24.91 7.64 -21.04
C VAL A 92 -25.36 8.66 -22.10
N GLN A 93 -25.96 9.77 -21.69
CA GLN A 93 -26.40 10.84 -22.60
C GLN A 93 -25.23 11.47 -23.35
N THR A 94 -24.13 11.74 -22.66
CA THR A 94 -22.93 12.36 -23.25
C THR A 94 -22.34 11.47 -24.35
N ARG A 95 -22.22 10.16 -24.09
CA ARG A 95 -21.71 9.18 -25.07
C ARG A 95 -22.69 9.01 -26.24
N GLN A 96 -23.99 8.89 -25.96
CA GLN A 96 -25.01 8.82 -27.01
C GLN A 96 -24.97 10.05 -27.93
N GLN A 97 -24.86 11.25 -27.36
CA GLN A 97 -24.75 12.49 -28.15
C GLN A 97 -23.48 12.50 -29.00
N ALA A 98 -22.33 12.16 -28.41
CA ALA A 98 -21.06 12.08 -29.15
C ALA A 98 -21.13 11.07 -30.31
N PHE A 99 -21.85 9.96 -30.15
CA PHE A 99 -22.08 9.00 -31.22
C PHE A 99 -22.97 9.55 -32.33
N ARG A 100 -24.07 10.23 -31.98
CA ARG A 100 -24.93 10.91 -32.96
C ARG A 100 -24.17 11.96 -33.76
N ASP A 101 -23.33 12.76 -33.09
CA ASP A 101 -22.52 13.79 -33.72
C ASP A 101 -21.46 13.17 -34.65
N LYS A 102 -20.78 12.09 -34.22
CA LYS A 102 -19.83 11.33 -35.08
C LYS A 102 -20.52 10.75 -36.31
N LEU A 103 -21.71 10.18 -36.17
CA LEU A 103 -22.47 9.61 -37.30
C LEU A 103 -22.92 10.69 -38.28
N ALA A 104 -23.44 11.82 -37.77
CA ALA A 104 -23.80 12.97 -38.58
C ALA A 104 -22.59 13.54 -39.34
N GLN A 105 -21.42 13.61 -38.69
CA GLN A 105 -20.15 14.01 -39.33
C GLN A 105 -19.70 13.01 -40.41
N GLN A 106 -19.82 11.69 -40.20
CA GLN A 106 -19.49 10.70 -41.23
C GLN A 106 -20.44 10.75 -42.44
N GLN A 107 -21.74 10.97 -42.22
CA GLN A 107 -22.72 11.16 -43.30
C GLN A 107 -22.49 12.47 -44.05
N ALA A 108 -22.11 13.55 -43.35
CA ALA A 108 -21.70 14.82 -43.96
C ALA A 108 -20.36 14.69 -44.73
N ALA A 109 -19.42 13.87 -44.25
CA ALA A 109 -18.16 13.57 -44.94
C ALA A 109 -18.38 12.73 -46.21
N CYS A 110 -19.33 11.78 -46.21
CA CYS A 110 -19.69 11.02 -47.41
C CYS A 110 -20.40 11.87 -48.48
N THR A 111 -21.19 12.86 -48.07
CA THR A 111 -21.86 13.80 -49.00
C THR A 111 -20.91 14.88 -49.53
N THR A 112 -19.86 15.25 -48.78
CA THR A 112 -18.80 16.17 -49.25
C THR A 112 -17.70 15.45 -50.07
N ALA A 113 -17.43 14.16 -49.84
CA ALA A 113 -16.58 13.35 -50.71
C ALA A 113 -17.19 13.11 -52.11
N ALA A 114 -18.53 13.17 -52.24
CA ALA A 114 -19.22 13.17 -53.52
C ALA A 114 -19.19 14.54 -54.25
N SER A 115 -18.61 15.58 -53.63
CA SER A 115 -18.53 16.93 -54.20
C SER A 115 -17.16 17.59 -53.96
N THR A 116 -16.08 16.89 -54.29
CA THR A 116 -14.77 17.53 -54.52
C THR A 116 -14.56 17.86 -55.99
N SER A 117 -15.23 18.93 -56.42
CA SER A 117 -14.72 19.81 -57.48
C SER A 117 -14.85 21.25 -57.00
N GLY A 118 -13.71 21.88 -56.70
CA GLY A 118 -13.61 23.34 -56.70
C GLY A 118 -13.37 24.02 -55.36
N ASN A 119 -12.11 24.44 -55.19
CA ASN A 119 -11.64 25.67 -54.59
C ASN A 119 -11.55 25.86 -53.05
N GLN A 120 -10.28 26.04 -52.70
CA GLN A 120 -9.60 26.58 -51.52
C GLN A 120 -9.95 28.08 -51.26
N PRO A 121 -9.40 28.73 -50.21
CA PRO A 121 -10.03 28.92 -48.89
C PRO A 121 -10.25 30.41 -48.56
N ASN A 122 -10.96 30.71 -47.46
CA ASN A 122 -10.71 31.96 -46.72
C ASN A 122 -11.15 31.84 -45.26
N ALA A 123 -10.24 32.23 -44.38
CA ALA A 123 -10.45 32.54 -42.97
C ALA A 123 -9.92 33.97 -42.73
N PRO A 124 -10.06 34.59 -41.54
CA PRO A 124 -11.14 34.55 -40.53
C PRO A 124 -11.62 35.99 -40.20
N LYS A 125 -12.58 36.17 -39.26
CA LYS A 125 -12.54 37.31 -38.32
C LYS A 125 -13.55 37.22 -37.16
N ASN A 126 -13.01 37.60 -36.00
CA ASN A 126 -13.57 37.88 -34.67
C ASN A 126 -14.96 38.52 -34.57
N GLY A 127 -15.59 38.28 -33.42
CA GLY A 127 -16.55 39.19 -32.80
C GLY A 127 -16.99 38.71 -31.41
N GLU A 128 -16.35 39.23 -30.36
CA GLU A 128 -16.88 39.24 -28.99
C GLU A 128 -18.18 40.04 -28.92
N ALA A 129 -19.13 39.62 -28.08
CA ALA A 129 -19.93 40.53 -27.25
C ALA A 129 -20.68 39.75 -26.16
N THR A 130 -20.45 40.21 -24.94
CA THR A 130 -21.15 39.95 -23.69
C THR A 130 -22.60 40.47 -23.71
N VAL A 131 -23.45 39.98 -22.78
CA VAL A 131 -24.20 40.77 -21.77
C VAL A 131 -25.26 39.90 -21.06
N ASN A 132 -25.02 39.73 -19.75
CA ASN A 132 -25.85 39.74 -18.54
C ASN A 132 -27.39 39.55 -18.56
N GLY A 133 -27.89 38.92 -17.48
CA GLY A 133 -29.21 39.24 -16.92
C GLY A 133 -29.85 38.19 -16.01
N GLU A 134 -29.48 38.21 -14.72
CA GLU A 134 -30.24 37.94 -13.47
C GLU A 134 -31.61 37.20 -13.51
N GLU A 135 -31.80 36.21 -12.63
CA GLU A 135 -32.83 36.28 -11.56
C GLU A 135 -32.75 35.14 -10.50
N ASN A 136 -33.31 35.46 -9.33
CA ASN A 136 -33.25 34.82 -8.02
C ASN A 136 -33.88 33.41 -7.90
N GLY A 137 -33.36 32.61 -6.96
CA GLY A 137 -34.04 31.42 -6.45
C GLY A 137 -33.38 30.85 -5.19
N THR A 138 -34.04 31.02 -4.05
CA THR A 138 -33.62 30.68 -2.69
C THR A 138 -33.36 29.19 -2.45
N HIS A 139 -32.16 28.81 -1.98
CA HIS A 139 -31.92 27.52 -1.34
C HIS A 139 -31.58 27.70 0.14
N ALA A 140 -32.55 27.33 0.99
CA ALA A 140 -32.35 27.21 2.42
C ALA A 140 -31.33 26.09 2.70
N MET A 141 -30.18 26.44 3.28
CA MET A 141 -29.25 25.47 3.86
C MET A 141 -29.86 24.91 5.14
N ASN A 142 -30.38 23.68 5.07
CA ASN A 142 -30.67 22.92 6.27
C ASN A 142 -29.34 22.47 6.89
N ASN A 143 -29.00 23.10 8.01
CA ASN A 143 -27.95 22.68 8.93
C ASN A 143 -28.31 21.31 9.54
N HIS A 144 -27.84 20.21 8.95
CA HIS A 144 -27.66 18.97 9.69
C HIS A 144 -26.37 19.07 10.52
N ARG A 145 -26.47 19.76 11.66
CA ARG A 145 -25.56 19.53 12.80
C ARG A 145 -26.17 18.39 13.61
N GLU A 146 -25.98 17.16 13.16
CA GLU A 146 -25.93 16.05 14.11
C GLU A 146 -24.48 15.94 14.59
N PRO A 147 -24.23 15.99 15.91
CA PRO A 147 -22.89 15.71 16.43
C PRO A 147 -22.53 14.27 16.04
N MET A 148 -21.36 14.11 15.43
CA MET A 148 -20.71 12.82 15.22
C MET A 148 -20.81 12.03 16.52
N GLU A 149 -21.45 10.86 16.50
CA GLU A 149 -21.45 9.95 17.64
C GLU A 149 -19.98 9.70 18.01
N THR A 150 -19.60 10.18 19.18
CA THR A 150 -18.26 10.03 19.73
C THR A 150 -17.95 8.55 19.87
N ASP A 151 -16.75 8.16 19.41
CA ASP A 151 -16.14 6.84 19.50
C ASP A 151 -16.68 6.05 20.71
N VAL A 152 -17.48 5.03 20.43
CA VAL A 152 -17.79 4.02 21.45
C VAL A 152 -16.47 3.29 21.70
N ASP A 153 -15.93 3.39 22.91
CA ASP A 153 -14.72 2.67 23.32
C ASP A 153 -14.89 1.18 22.98
N ILE A 154 -14.25 0.71 21.90
CA ILE A 154 -14.22 -0.70 21.53
C ILE A 154 -13.27 -1.38 22.51
N GLU A 155 -13.81 -1.88 23.62
CA GLU A 155 -13.05 -2.66 24.58
C GLU A 155 -12.88 -4.10 24.06
N ILE A 156 -11.65 -4.50 23.73
CA ILE A 156 -11.33 -5.89 23.41
C ILE A 156 -11.42 -6.68 24.72
N PRO A 157 -12.35 -7.65 24.85
CA PRO A 157 -12.50 -8.42 26.08
C PRO A 157 -11.18 -9.11 26.43
N ALA A 158 -10.83 -9.18 27.72
CA ALA A 158 -9.61 -9.84 28.18
C ALA A 158 -9.52 -11.31 27.72
N SER A 159 -10.66 -11.98 27.48
CA SER A 159 -10.72 -13.33 26.92
C SER A 159 -10.27 -13.44 25.46
N LYS A 160 -10.27 -12.33 24.71
CA LYS A 160 -9.80 -12.22 23.32
C LYS A 160 -8.40 -11.59 23.23
N ALA A 161 -7.81 -11.17 24.35
CA ALA A 161 -6.49 -10.58 24.42
C ALA A 161 -5.49 -11.58 25.02
N THR A 162 -4.46 -11.93 24.26
CA THR A 162 -3.37 -12.79 24.76
C THR A 162 -2.16 -11.93 25.12
N VAL A 163 -1.75 -11.95 26.40
CA VAL A 163 -0.56 -11.24 26.86
C VAL A 163 0.65 -12.15 26.76
N LEU A 164 1.49 -11.90 25.77
CA LEU A 164 2.73 -12.64 25.52
C LEU A 164 3.87 -12.05 26.36
N ARG A 165 4.24 -12.73 27.44
CA ARG A 165 5.36 -12.31 28.32
C ARG A 165 6.63 -13.06 27.97
N GLY A 166 7.76 -12.39 28.10
CA GLY A 166 9.06 -13.03 27.96
C GLY A 166 10.20 -12.05 27.71
N HIS A 167 9.98 -11.02 26.89
CA HIS A 167 10.97 -9.97 26.68
C HIS A 167 11.31 -9.24 28.00
N GLU A 168 12.57 -8.84 28.15
CA GLU A 168 13.10 -8.22 29.38
C GLU A 168 13.29 -6.70 29.25
N SER A 169 12.96 -6.14 28.08
CA SER A 169 13.03 -4.70 27.78
C SER A 169 11.92 -4.31 26.79
N GLU A 170 11.95 -3.07 26.32
CA GLU A 170 11.03 -2.50 25.33
C GLU A 170 10.97 -3.38 24.06
N VAL A 171 9.76 -3.59 23.54
CA VAL A 171 9.52 -4.31 22.28
C VAL A 171 9.26 -3.27 21.20
N PHE A 172 10.24 -3.05 20.33
CA PHE A 172 10.18 -1.98 19.34
C PHE A 172 9.34 -2.36 18.11
N ILE A 173 9.29 -3.65 17.80
CA ILE A 173 8.81 -4.15 16.52
C ILE A 173 8.14 -5.51 16.67
N CYS A 174 7.14 -5.76 15.82
CA CYS A 174 6.58 -7.09 15.62
C CYS A 174 6.07 -7.26 14.18
N ALA A 175 6.04 -8.51 13.70
CA ALA A 175 5.49 -8.85 12.40
C ALA A 175 4.94 -10.27 12.38
N TRP A 176 3.75 -10.43 11.82
CA TRP A 176 3.16 -11.73 11.56
C TRP A 176 3.90 -12.43 10.42
N ASN A 177 4.08 -13.74 10.57
CA ASN A 177 4.51 -14.60 9.49
C ASN A 177 3.41 -14.65 8.41
N PRO A 178 3.77 -14.58 7.12
CA PRO A 178 2.77 -14.46 6.05
C PRO A 178 2.00 -15.76 5.75
N VAL A 179 2.42 -16.91 6.29
CA VAL A 179 1.88 -18.24 5.93
C VAL A 179 1.29 -18.98 7.13
N SER A 180 1.61 -18.57 8.37
CA SER A 180 1.17 -19.26 9.59
C SER A 180 1.00 -18.29 10.74
N ASP A 181 0.29 -18.69 11.79
CA ASP A 181 0.06 -17.89 13.01
C ASP A 181 1.30 -17.85 13.92
N LEU A 182 2.42 -17.45 13.33
CA LEU A 182 3.65 -17.11 14.04
C LEU A 182 3.78 -15.60 14.09
N LEU A 183 3.90 -15.06 15.30
CA LEU A 183 4.28 -13.65 15.49
C LEU A 183 5.78 -13.58 15.75
N ALA A 184 6.50 -12.69 15.08
CA ALA A 184 7.86 -12.32 15.45
C ALA A 184 7.84 -10.99 16.22
N SER A 185 8.68 -10.86 17.24
CA SER A 185 8.92 -9.59 17.95
C SER A 185 10.41 -9.35 18.16
N GLY A 186 10.82 -8.09 18.19
CA GLY A 186 12.21 -7.66 18.44
C GLY A 186 12.27 -6.63 19.56
N SER A 187 13.28 -6.75 20.43
CA SER A 187 13.38 -5.97 21.67
C SER A 187 14.79 -5.44 21.93
N GLY A 188 14.86 -4.41 22.79
CA GLY A 188 16.09 -3.92 23.41
C GLY A 188 16.77 -4.92 24.36
N ASP A 189 16.16 -6.08 24.63
CA ASP A 189 16.79 -7.15 25.41
C ASP A 189 17.78 -8.01 24.58
N SER A 190 18.12 -7.57 23.36
CA SER A 190 18.97 -8.27 22.38
C SER A 190 18.40 -9.62 21.88
N THR A 191 17.10 -9.83 22.03
CA THR A 191 16.41 -11.00 21.49
C THR A 191 15.35 -10.61 20.46
N ALA A 192 15.21 -11.47 19.46
CA ALA A 192 13.95 -11.61 18.76
C ALA A 192 13.23 -12.85 19.32
N ARG A 193 11.91 -12.86 19.29
CA ARG A 193 11.09 -14.02 19.70
C ARG A 193 10.12 -14.37 18.61
N ILE A 194 9.91 -15.68 18.42
CA ILE A 194 8.84 -16.21 17.57
C ILE A 194 7.82 -16.86 18.49
N TRP A 195 6.58 -16.40 18.41
CA TRP A 195 5.44 -16.83 19.21
C TRP A 195 4.52 -17.65 18.34
N ASN A 196 4.28 -18.91 18.72
CA ASN A 196 3.29 -19.74 18.05
C ASN A 196 1.90 -19.50 18.66
N LEU A 197 0.96 -19.07 17.82
CA LEU A 197 -0.40 -18.71 18.21
C LEU A 197 -1.45 -19.67 17.63
N ASN A 198 -1.04 -20.80 17.05
CA ASN A 198 -1.98 -21.83 16.59
C ASN A 198 -2.89 -22.29 17.75
N GLU A 199 -4.20 -22.20 17.55
CA GLU A 199 -5.24 -22.55 18.51
C GLU A 199 -5.28 -24.07 18.79
N ASN A 200 -4.46 -24.60 19.70
CA ASN A 200 -4.82 -25.87 20.36
C ASN A 200 -4.11 -26.29 21.66
N THR A 201 -3.47 -25.41 22.43
CA THR A 201 -2.97 -25.87 23.73
C THR A 201 -3.30 -24.91 24.84
N ASN A 202 -4.07 -25.43 25.82
CA ASN A 202 -4.10 -25.02 27.23
C ASN A 202 -2.72 -25.14 27.91
N SER A 203 -1.64 -24.92 27.17
CA SER A 203 -0.26 -25.06 27.52
C SER A 203 0.47 -23.94 26.79
N ASN A 204 1.05 -23.02 27.58
CA ASN A 204 1.89 -21.89 27.20
C ASN A 204 2.32 -21.86 25.71
N SER A 205 1.94 -20.80 24.97
CA SER A 205 2.46 -20.56 23.61
C SER A 205 3.94 -20.91 23.53
N THR A 206 4.29 -21.84 22.64
CA THR A 206 5.68 -22.22 22.44
C THR A 206 6.43 -21.01 21.92
N GLN A 207 7.40 -20.56 22.70
CA GLN A 207 8.23 -19.42 22.39
C GLN A 207 9.62 -19.89 21.95
N LEU A 208 10.07 -19.37 20.82
CA LEU A 208 11.45 -19.49 20.39
C LEU A 208 12.17 -18.18 20.71
N VAL A 209 13.38 -18.25 21.30
CA VAL A 209 14.19 -17.09 21.66
C VAL A 209 15.43 -17.04 20.78
N LEU A 210 15.49 -16.03 19.91
CA LEU A 210 16.56 -15.79 18.93
C LEU A 210 17.54 -14.77 19.51
N ARG A 211 18.62 -15.27 20.11
CA ARG A 211 19.60 -14.46 20.84
C ARG A 211 20.62 -13.82 19.90
N HIS A 212 20.72 -12.49 19.89
CA HIS A 212 21.67 -11.75 19.04
C HIS A 212 23.04 -11.56 19.72
N CYS A 213 23.19 -12.00 20.98
CA CYS A 213 24.42 -11.94 21.75
C CYS A 213 25.52 -12.89 21.23
N ILE A 214 26.77 -12.54 21.55
CA ILE A 214 27.94 -13.37 21.30
C ILE A 214 28.18 -14.20 22.57
N ARG A 215 28.43 -15.50 22.41
CA ARG A 215 28.97 -16.33 23.50
C ARG A 215 30.47 -16.11 23.54
N GLU A 216 30.96 -15.32 24.48
CA GLU A 216 32.39 -15.21 24.76
C GLU A 216 32.72 -16.12 25.94
N GLY A 217 33.61 -17.10 25.75
CA GLY A 217 33.97 -18.05 26.81
C GLY A 217 32.83 -18.93 27.35
N GLY A 218 31.70 -19.03 26.63
CA GLY A 218 30.54 -19.82 27.05
C GLY A 218 29.56 -19.09 27.97
N GLN A 219 29.73 -17.78 28.22
CA GLN A 219 28.78 -16.95 28.95
C GLN A 219 28.09 -15.94 28.02
N ASP A 220 26.81 -15.70 28.26
CA ASP A 220 26.05 -14.64 27.61
C ASP A 220 26.50 -13.30 28.21
N VAL A 221 27.20 -12.48 27.42
CA VAL A 221 27.64 -11.15 27.83
C VAL A 221 26.50 -10.16 27.56
N PRO A 222 26.11 -9.30 28.52
CA PRO A 222 25.17 -8.21 28.27
C PRO A 222 25.69 -7.37 27.11
N SER A 223 24.89 -7.26 26.05
CA SER A 223 25.31 -6.62 24.81
C SER A 223 24.22 -5.67 24.34
N ASN A 224 24.60 -4.43 24.04
CA ASN A 224 23.73 -3.37 23.53
C ASN A 224 23.38 -3.64 22.06
N LYS A 225 22.63 -4.73 21.83
CA LYS A 225 22.33 -5.32 20.52
C LYS A 225 20.83 -5.37 20.27
N ASP A 226 20.17 -4.26 20.56
CA ASP A 226 18.75 -4.08 20.37
C ASP A 226 18.34 -4.55 18.98
N VAL A 227 17.27 -5.33 18.91
CA VAL A 227 16.70 -5.75 17.63
C VAL A 227 15.82 -4.61 17.14
N THR A 228 16.34 -3.86 16.18
CA THR A 228 15.76 -2.59 15.71
C THR A 228 14.83 -2.76 14.53
N SER A 229 15.01 -3.84 13.75
CA SER A 229 14.18 -4.14 12.59
C SER A 229 14.04 -5.65 12.40
N LEU A 230 12.91 -6.09 11.85
CA LEU A 230 12.67 -7.48 11.47
C LEU A 230 11.70 -7.56 10.30
N ASP A 231 11.83 -8.60 9.49
CA ASP A 231 10.94 -8.85 8.36
C ASP A 231 10.95 -10.33 7.96
N TRP A 232 9.76 -10.87 7.67
CA TRP A 232 9.63 -12.24 7.15
C TRP A 232 9.79 -12.24 5.64
N ASN A 233 10.45 -13.25 5.09
CA ASN A 233 10.39 -13.48 3.66
C ASN A 233 8.97 -13.93 3.24
N SER A 234 8.65 -13.81 1.95
CA SER A 234 7.26 -13.98 1.47
C SER A 234 6.68 -15.39 1.65
N ASP A 235 7.51 -16.43 1.77
CA ASP A 235 7.07 -17.81 2.04
C ASP A 235 7.04 -18.14 3.55
N GLY A 236 7.43 -17.20 4.41
CA GLY A 236 7.44 -17.35 5.87
C GLY A 236 8.44 -18.38 6.40
N THR A 237 9.42 -18.80 5.61
CA THR A 237 10.43 -19.78 6.05
C THR A 237 11.59 -19.13 6.79
N LEU A 238 11.89 -17.87 6.50
CA LEU A 238 13.02 -17.12 7.03
C LEU A 238 12.58 -15.78 7.62
N LEU A 239 13.13 -15.46 8.79
CA LEU A 239 13.02 -14.16 9.44
C LEU A 239 14.37 -13.45 9.32
N ALA A 240 14.39 -12.25 8.77
CA ALA A 240 15.56 -11.41 8.83
C ALA A 240 15.41 -10.39 9.96
N THR A 241 16.52 -10.10 10.65
CA THR A 241 16.57 -9.11 11.73
C THR A 241 17.76 -8.18 11.52
N GLY A 242 17.59 -6.90 11.85
CA GLY A 242 18.67 -5.93 11.98
C GLY A 242 18.84 -5.54 13.45
N SER A 243 20.08 -5.27 13.84
CA SER A 243 20.39 -4.90 15.23
C SER A 243 21.28 -3.67 15.36
N TYR A 244 21.31 -3.15 16.58
CA TYR A 244 22.09 -1.97 16.97
C TYR A 244 23.62 -2.15 16.78
N ASP A 245 24.11 -3.39 16.75
CA ASP A 245 25.52 -3.71 16.47
C ASP A 245 25.91 -3.63 14.97
N GLY A 246 24.98 -3.30 14.09
CA GLY A 246 25.23 -3.19 12.64
C GLY A 246 25.20 -4.50 11.88
N PHE A 247 24.79 -5.59 12.52
CA PHE A 247 24.61 -6.88 11.85
C PHE A 247 23.16 -7.09 11.46
N ALA A 248 22.96 -7.58 10.23
CA ALA A 248 21.72 -8.23 9.85
C ALA A 248 21.88 -9.75 10.02
N ARG A 249 20.83 -10.45 10.45
CA ARG A 249 20.84 -11.90 10.66
C ARG A 249 19.63 -12.52 9.98
N ILE A 250 19.81 -13.73 9.47
CA ILE A 250 18.73 -14.54 8.89
C ILE A 250 18.52 -15.74 9.78
N TRP A 251 17.28 -15.96 10.18
CA TRP A 251 16.84 -17.01 11.07
C TRP A 251 15.83 -17.90 10.35
N THR A 252 15.84 -19.19 10.64
CA THR A 252 14.72 -20.05 10.23
C THR A 252 13.51 -19.78 11.12
N LYS A 253 12.31 -20.10 10.63
CA LYS A 253 11.08 -20.04 11.43
C LYS A 253 11.11 -20.91 12.71
N ASP A 254 11.99 -21.91 12.74
CA ASP A 254 12.24 -22.77 13.89
C ASP A 254 13.26 -22.17 14.89
N GLY A 255 13.72 -20.94 14.66
CA GLY A 255 14.58 -20.17 15.56
C GLY A 255 16.08 -20.42 15.40
N ASN A 256 16.51 -21.12 14.36
CA ASN A 256 17.94 -21.36 14.10
C ASN A 256 18.57 -20.20 13.34
N LEU A 257 19.77 -19.77 13.73
CA LEU A 257 20.54 -18.77 12.98
C LEU A 257 21.08 -19.41 11.70
N ALA A 258 20.58 -18.98 10.54
CA ALA A 258 20.99 -19.47 9.22
C ALA A 258 22.19 -18.69 8.66
N SER A 259 22.21 -17.37 8.82
CA SER A 259 23.30 -16.52 8.32
C SER A 259 23.44 -15.23 9.13
N THR A 260 24.66 -14.67 9.16
CA THR A 260 24.97 -13.35 9.71
C THR A 260 25.59 -12.49 8.62
N LEU A 261 24.90 -11.41 8.27
CA LEU A 261 25.27 -10.44 7.24
C LEU A 261 25.94 -9.24 7.95
N GLY A 262 27.24 -9.07 7.74
CA GLY A 262 28.03 -8.04 8.42
C GLY A 262 28.57 -7.01 7.44
N GLN A 263 28.23 -5.72 7.61
CA GLN A 263 28.87 -4.61 6.88
C GLN A 263 28.52 -3.21 7.43
N HIS A 264 27.34 -3.01 8.03
CA HIS A 264 26.97 -1.67 8.50
C HIS A 264 27.88 -1.21 9.65
N LYS A 265 28.27 0.06 9.61
CA LYS A 265 29.12 0.69 10.64
C LYS A 265 28.25 1.33 11.71
N GLY A 266 27.64 0.50 12.54
CA GLY A 266 26.72 0.90 13.61
C GLY A 266 25.27 0.50 13.31
N PRO A 267 24.30 1.00 14.10
CA PRO A 267 22.91 0.56 14.05
C PRO A 267 22.30 0.45 12.67
N ILE A 268 21.60 -0.66 12.44
CA ILE A 268 20.61 -0.80 11.36
C ILE A 268 19.30 -0.20 11.86
N PHE A 269 18.63 0.62 11.07
CA PHE A 269 17.33 1.20 11.43
C PHE A 269 16.16 0.51 10.74
N ALA A 270 16.34 0.08 9.49
CA ALA A 270 15.30 -0.61 8.74
C ALA A 270 15.90 -1.77 7.94
N LEU A 271 15.11 -2.81 7.76
CA LEU A 271 15.46 -4.00 6.99
C LEU A 271 14.20 -4.59 6.35
N LYS A 272 14.27 -4.92 5.06
CA LYS A 272 13.15 -5.48 4.28
C LYS A 272 13.58 -6.55 3.28
N TRP A 273 12.84 -7.65 3.23
CA TRP A 273 12.95 -8.61 2.14
C TRP A 273 12.39 -8.03 0.85
N ASN A 274 13.00 -8.37 -0.28
CA ASN A 274 12.33 -8.16 -1.56
C ASN A 274 11.23 -9.21 -1.78
N LYS A 275 10.28 -8.92 -2.67
CA LYS A 275 9.12 -9.80 -2.95
C LYS A 275 9.52 -11.19 -3.46
N LYS A 276 10.67 -11.33 -4.11
CA LYS A 276 11.20 -12.61 -4.57
C LYS A 276 11.82 -13.45 -3.44
N GLY A 277 12.12 -12.85 -2.29
CA GLY A 277 12.77 -13.53 -1.16
C GLY A 277 14.25 -13.88 -1.41
N ASN A 278 14.90 -13.27 -2.41
CA ASN A 278 16.30 -13.57 -2.74
C ASN A 278 17.28 -12.46 -2.34
N SER A 279 16.77 -11.30 -1.92
CA SER A 279 17.59 -10.21 -1.44
C SER A 279 16.96 -9.56 -0.21
N ILE A 280 17.83 -9.01 0.65
CA ILE A 280 17.45 -8.18 1.79
C ILE A 280 17.99 -6.77 1.54
N LEU A 281 17.24 -5.74 1.90
CA LEU A 281 17.66 -4.36 1.88
C LEU A 281 17.73 -3.85 3.31
N SER A 282 18.83 -3.21 3.69
CA SER A 282 18.99 -2.57 5.00
C SER A 282 19.36 -1.10 4.89
N ALA A 283 18.99 -0.32 5.91
CA ALA A 283 19.34 1.08 6.09
C ALA A 283 20.07 1.27 7.41
N GLY A 284 21.17 2.04 7.41
CA GLY A 284 22.03 2.18 8.57
C GLY A 284 22.29 3.62 9.01
N VAL A 285 22.72 3.75 10.27
CA VAL A 285 23.25 5.00 10.82
C VAL A 285 24.45 5.53 10.06
N ASP A 286 25.17 4.63 9.40
CA ASP A 286 26.35 4.91 8.58
C ASP A 286 26.02 5.63 7.26
N LYS A 287 24.77 6.08 7.10
CA LYS A 287 24.26 6.88 5.97
C LYS A 287 24.14 6.07 4.68
N THR A 288 24.27 4.76 4.78
CA THR A 288 24.21 3.88 3.62
C THR A 288 22.99 2.98 3.67
N THR A 289 22.60 2.51 2.49
CA THR A 289 21.74 1.33 2.37
C THR A 289 22.52 0.21 1.71
N ILE A 290 22.18 -1.04 2.00
CA ILE A 290 22.88 -2.21 1.47
C ILE A 290 21.86 -3.23 0.97
N ILE A 291 22.06 -3.73 -0.25
CA ILE A 291 21.37 -4.92 -0.75
C ILE A 291 22.27 -6.12 -0.49
N TRP A 292 21.71 -7.14 0.15
CA TRP A 292 22.35 -8.41 0.46
C TRP A 292 21.78 -9.53 -0.40
N ASP A 293 22.61 -10.51 -0.76
CA ASP A 293 22.11 -11.80 -1.24
C ASP A 293 21.74 -12.69 -0.07
N ALA A 294 20.48 -13.11 -0.01
CA ALA A 294 20.00 -13.93 1.09
C ALA A 294 20.53 -15.37 1.09
N HIS A 295 20.97 -15.89 -0.05
CA HIS A 295 21.47 -17.26 -0.18
C HIS A 295 22.95 -17.35 0.20
N THR A 296 23.76 -16.40 -0.27
CA THR A 296 25.20 -16.39 0.03
C THR A 296 25.53 -15.68 1.33
N GLY A 297 24.66 -14.78 1.77
CA GLY A 297 24.89 -13.91 2.93
C GLY A 297 25.84 -12.75 2.65
N GLU A 298 26.23 -12.54 1.40
CA GLU A 298 27.16 -11.48 1.01
C GLU A 298 26.43 -10.19 0.61
N ALA A 299 27.11 -9.06 0.80
CA ALA A 299 26.63 -7.79 0.30
C ALA A 299 26.78 -7.73 -1.22
N LYS A 300 25.66 -7.47 -1.92
CA LYS A 300 25.65 -7.25 -3.37
C LYS A 300 26.12 -5.85 -3.72
N GLN A 301 25.61 -4.85 -3.00
CA GLN A 301 25.94 -3.46 -3.25
C GLN A 301 25.59 -2.58 -2.04
N GLN A 302 26.49 -1.64 -1.74
CA GLN A 302 26.26 -0.55 -0.78
C GLN A 302 26.01 0.76 -1.55
N PHE A 303 25.04 1.55 -1.08
CA PHE A 303 24.59 2.80 -1.70
C PHE A 303 24.85 3.97 -0.75
N PRO A 304 26.00 4.66 -0.88
CA PRO A 304 26.40 5.75 0.00
C PRO A 304 25.91 7.11 -0.52
N PHE A 305 24.60 7.25 -0.75
CA PHE A 305 24.04 8.46 -1.35
C PHE A 305 23.57 9.51 -0.34
N HIS A 306 23.20 9.09 0.87
CA HIS A 306 22.75 10.00 1.91
C HIS A 306 23.93 10.70 2.60
N SER A 307 23.69 11.93 3.04
CA SER A 307 24.65 12.74 3.81
C SER A 307 24.45 12.65 5.33
N ALA A 308 23.33 12.07 5.75
CA ALA A 308 22.95 11.79 7.13
C ALA A 308 22.37 10.36 7.25
N PRO A 309 22.09 9.85 8.46
CA PRO A 309 21.60 8.49 8.67
C PRO A 309 20.39 8.11 7.80
N ALA A 310 20.46 6.92 7.18
CA ALA A 310 19.35 6.38 6.41
C ALA A 310 18.36 5.71 7.37
N LEU A 311 17.13 6.23 7.43
CA LEU A 311 16.17 5.88 8.48
C LEU A 311 15.22 4.76 8.06
N ASP A 312 14.80 4.75 6.80
CA ASP A 312 13.85 3.77 6.28
C ASP A 312 14.15 3.43 4.82
N VAL A 313 13.67 2.25 4.41
CA VAL A 313 13.82 1.68 3.08
C VAL A 313 12.57 0.92 2.66
N ASP A 314 12.21 1.03 1.39
CA ASP A 314 11.11 0.26 0.82
C ASP A 314 11.37 -0.17 -0.63
N TRP A 315 10.95 -1.39 -0.97
CA TRP A 315 11.16 -1.97 -2.29
C TRP A 315 10.05 -1.54 -3.27
N GLN A 316 10.41 -0.92 -4.39
CA GLN A 316 9.49 -0.74 -5.50
C GLN A 316 9.32 -2.06 -6.30
N ASN A 317 10.41 -2.80 -6.46
CA ASN A 317 10.45 -4.11 -7.11
C ASN A 317 11.71 -4.87 -6.62
N ASN A 318 12.03 -6.02 -7.19
CA ASN A 318 13.15 -6.86 -6.72
C ASN A 318 14.56 -6.25 -6.89
N THR A 319 14.69 -5.10 -7.55
CA THR A 319 15.97 -4.45 -7.89
C THR A 319 15.98 -2.94 -7.64
N THR A 320 14.83 -2.32 -7.43
CA THR A 320 14.68 -0.87 -7.24
C THR A 320 13.99 -0.60 -5.92
N PHE A 321 14.48 0.37 -5.17
CA PHE A 321 13.99 0.72 -3.84
C PHE A 321 14.04 2.24 -3.63
N ALA A 322 13.34 2.72 -2.62
CA ALA A 322 13.47 4.06 -2.09
C ALA A 322 14.12 4.02 -0.70
N SER A 323 14.91 5.02 -0.36
CA SER A 323 15.42 5.25 0.98
C SER A 323 15.23 6.70 1.40
N CYS A 324 14.93 6.92 2.68
CA CYS A 324 14.80 8.26 3.26
C CYS A 324 15.81 8.45 4.40
N SER A 325 16.11 9.71 4.71
CA SER A 325 17.19 10.05 5.63
C SER A 325 16.90 11.33 6.40
N THR A 326 17.62 11.50 7.51
CA THR A 326 17.66 12.77 8.27
C THR A 326 18.16 13.94 7.43
N ASP A 327 18.79 13.70 6.27
CA ASP A 327 19.21 14.75 5.33
C ASP A 327 18.05 15.35 4.52
N MET A 328 16.81 14.97 4.84
CA MET A 328 15.57 15.46 4.22
C MET A 328 15.41 15.06 2.74
N CYS A 329 16.25 14.14 2.25
CA CYS A 329 16.16 13.62 0.90
C CYS A 329 15.56 12.21 0.89
N ILE A 330 14.88 11.89 -0.21
CA ILE A 330 14.51 10.52 -0.57
C ILE A 330 15.24 10.16 -1.85
N HIS A 331 15.93 9.03 -1.86
CA HIS A 331 16.63 8.51 -3.04
C HIS A 331 15.93 7.26 -3.56
N VAL A 332 15.63 7.25 -4.86
CA VAL A 332 15.24 6.04 -5.58
C VAL A 332 16.49 5.42 -6.18
N CYS A 333 16.81 4.20 -5.77
CA CYS A 333 18.04 3.50 -6.07
C CYS A 333 17.76 2.20 -6.83
N ARG A 334 18.72 1.72 -7.61
CA ARG A 334 18.61 0.43 -8.31
C ARG A 334 19.92 -0.34 -8.24
N LEU A 335 19.83 -1.64 -8.00
CA LEU A 335 20.97 -2.57 -8.03
C LEU A 335 21.72 -2.48 -9.36
N GLY A 336 23.04 -2.35 -9.29
CA GLY A 336 23.94 -2.13 -10.42
C GLY A 336 24.13 -0.67 -10.81
N SER A 337 23.36 0.27 -10.23
CA SER A 337 23.52 1.71 -10.46
C SER A 337 24.42 2.32 -9.39
N ASP A 338 25.41 3.11 -9.79
CA ASP A 338 26.35 3.83 -8.93
C ASP A 338 25.85 5.22 -8.51
N ARG A 339 24.66 5.61 -8.97
CA ARG A 339 23.97 6.85 -8.63
C ARG A 339 22.47 6.61 -8.40
N PRO A 340 21.78 7.48 -7.65
CA PRO A 340 20.33 7.40 -7.53
C PRO A 340 19.67 7.63 -8.90
N LEU A 341 18.62 6.86 -9.18
CA LEU A 341 17.76 7.05 -10.36
C LEU A 341 16.98 8.36 -10.26
N LYS A 342 16.56 8.71 -9.04
CA LYS A 342 15.84 9.93 -8.74
C LYS A 342 16.09 10.36 -7.30
N THR A 343 16.08 11.66 -7.07
CA THR A 343 16.12 12.25 -5.74
C THR A 343 14.91 13.16 -5.57
N PHE A 344 14.19 12.99 -4.47
CA PHE A 344 13.11 13.89 -4.06
C PHE A 344 13.58 14.73 -2.89
N GLN A 345 13.28 16.03 -2.97
CA GLN A 345 13.58 17.03 -1.96
C GLN A 345 12.33 17.90 -1.77
N GLY A 346 12.12 18.38 -0.55
CA GLY A 346 10.96 19.23 -0.24
C GLY A 346 10.54 19.18 1.21
N HIS A 347 10.92 18.12 1.94
CA HIS A 347 10.73 18.07 3.39
C HIS A 347 11.64 19.09 4.07
N THR A 348 11.09 19.85 5.00
CA THR A 348 11.84 20.76 5.87
C THR A 348 11.62 20.35 7.32
N VAL A 349 12.70 20.36 8.10
CA VAL A 349 12.58 20.23 9.55
C VAL A 349 12.25 21.62 10.10
N LEU A 350 11.11 21.76 10.79
CA LEU A 350 10.77 23.01 11.47
C LEU A 350 11.86 23.35 12.49
N PRO A 351 12.28 24.62 12.62
CA PRO A 351 13.21 25.00 13.67
C PRO A 351 12.61 24.66 15.04
N PRO A 352 13.44 24.22 16.00
CA PRO A 352 12.95 23.92 17.35
C PRO A 352 12.26 25.15 17.91
N ILE A 353 11.05 24.97 18.45
CA ILE A 353 10.32 26.02 19.15
C ILE A 353 11.20 26.48 20.32
N PRO A 354 11.55 27.77 20.42
CA PRO A 354 12.34 28.25 21.55
C PRO A 354 11.54 28.00 22.82
N THR A 355 12.06 27.12 23.68
CA THR A 355 11.57 26.95 25.04
C THR A 355 11.71 28.29 25.76
N THR A 356 10.59 28.97 25.99
CA THR A 356 10.54 30.10 26.91
C THR A 356 10.98 29.61 28.28
N GLN A 357 12.20 29.97 28.68
CA GLN A 357 12.62 29.86 30.08
C GLN A 357 11.68 30.78 30.87
N HIS A 358 10.76 30.18 31.63
CA HIS A 358 10.13 30.88 32.74
C HIS A 358 11.19 31.08 33.81
N ALA A 359 11.59 32.35 33.99
CA ALA A 359 12.44 32.81 35.07
C ALA A 359 11.62 32.98 36.37
#